data_AF-A0A5N6KRX7-F1
#
_entry.id   AF-A0A5N6KRX7-F1
#
_cell.length_a   1.000
_cell.length_b   1.000
_cell.length_c   1.000
_cell.angle_alpha   90.00
_cell.angle_beta   90.00
_cell.angle_gamma   90.00
#
_symmetry.space_group_name_H-M   'P 1'
#
loop_
_entity.id
_entity.type
_entity.pdbx_description
1 polymer ?
#
loop_
_entity_poly.entity_id
_entity_poly.type
_entity_poly.pdbx_seq_one_letter_code
_entity_poly.pdbx_strand_id
1 'polypeptide(L)'
;MAPVSPVPKRPVSHPKPRLRLHNNSLEDEGSVLFVSTFHSPRELLVSAIEEVLATLYPSWYSKPHLSESTSATDDADSPVAPWPEVRSITLVIDDGYDGVAYTSGIPIDDSHKEIHLSTTYVHHQQPSGRLQEEIYGVIVHEMVHCWQHSCDGIPGGLIEGVADFVRLKAGLSPPHWKKEHSGKWDGGYQHTAYFLEWLESKYGAGSVEKLNAHIGQIRQKAHTYDEKRFWEGLFGREVGGLWKDYGESLKN
;
A
#
# COMPACT_ATOMS: atom_id res chain seq x y z
N MET A 1 31.37 18.46 18.42
CA MET A 1 30.20 17.57 18.34
C MET A 1 29.04 18.41 17.83
N ALA A 2 28.56 18.15 16.61
CA ALA A 2 27.37 18.82 16.10
C ALA A 2 26.13 18.24 16.80
N PRO A 3 25.14 19.06 17.17
CA PRO A 3 23.92 18.57 17.80
C PRO A 3 23.13 17.72 16.80
N VAL A 4 22.69 16.54 17.27
CA VAL A 4 21.77 15.66 16.55
C VAL A 4 20.47 16.42 16.32
N SER A 5 20.07 16.57 15.06
CA SER A 5 18.79 17.19 14.69
C SER A 5 17.63 16.47 15.40
N PRO A 6 16.68 17.19 16.03
CA PRO A 6 15.55 16.55 16.69
C PRO A 6 14.68 15.83 15.65
N VAL A 7 14.26 14.62 16.00
CA VAL A 7 13.24 13.84 15.28
C VAL A 7 12.00 14.75 15.07
N PRO A 8 11.41 14.80 13.85
CA PRO A 8 10.25 15.63 13.61
C PRO A 8 9.11 15.29 14.57
N LYS A 9 8.56 16.32 15.25
CA LYS A 9 7.32 16.19 16.02
C LYS A 9 6.21 15.68 15.11
N ARG A 10 5.32 14.86 15.67
CA ARG A 10 4.25 14.16 14.94
C ARG A 10 3.53 15.10 13.95
N PRO A 11 3.38 14.81 12.64
CA PRO A 11 2.56 15.65 11.77
C PRO A 11 1.16 15.80 12.36
N VAL A 12 0.75 17.06 12.51
CA VAL A 12 -0.39 17.51 13.33
C VAL A 12 -1.74 17.36 12.59
N SER A 13 -1.77 16.77 11.39
CA SER A 13 -3.03 16.55 10.66
C SER A 13 -2.89 15.45 9.60
N HIS A 14 -3.99 14.72 9.38
CA HIS A 14 -4.17 13.80 8.24
C HIS A 14 -3.66 14.42 6.93
N PRO A 15 -2.91 13.67 6.09
CA PRO A 15 -2.47 14.19 4.80
C PRO A 15 -3.70 14.51 3.93
N LYS A 16 -3.64 15.67 3.26
CA LYS A 16 -4.71 16.18 2.39
C LYS A 16 -4.12 16.54 1.02
N PRO A 17 -3.68 15.54 0.23
CA PRO A 17 -3.16 15.83 -1.11
C PRO A 17 -4.26 16.49 -1.95
N ARG A 18 -3.85 17.35 -2.88
CA ARG A 18 -4.76 17.82 -3.93
C ARG A 18 -5.13 16.64 -4.82
N LEU A 19 -6.41 16.35 -4.93
CA LEU A 19 -6.93 15.29 -5.80
C LEU A 19 -7.30 15.87 -7.17
N ARG A 20 -6.97 15.15 -8.23
CA ARG A 20 -7.33 15.47 -9.62
C ARG A 20 -7.82 14.22 -10.33
N LEU A 21 -8.68 14.44 -11.32
CA LEU A 21 -9.08 13.44 -12.28
C LEU A 21 -8.73 13.96 -13.68
N HIS A 22 -8.07 13.13 -14.47
CA HIS A 22 -7.85 13.33 -15.90
C HIS A 22 -8.47 12.14 -16.62
N ASN A 23 -9.39 12.41 -17.54
CA ASN A 23 -9.91 11.40 -18.45
C ASN A 23 -9.43 11.74 -19.86
N ASN A 24 -8.67 10.84 -20.47
CA ASN A 24 -8.06 11.06 -21.78
C ASN A 24 -9.08 11.05 -22.93
N SER A 25 -10.15 10.26 -22.83
CA SER A 25 -11.17 10.12 -23.87
C SER A 25 -12.54 9.83 -23.28
N LEU A 26 -13.51 10.72 -23.49
CA LEU A 26 -14.91 10.50 -23.12
C LEU A 26 -15.69 9.65 -24.14
N GLU A 27 -15.08 9.33 -25.28
CA GLU A 27 -15.68 8.47 -26.31
C GLU A 27 -15.35 6.99 -26.08
N ASP A 28 -14.31 6.70 -25.30
CA ASP A 28 -13.90 5.34 -24.97
C ASP A 28 -14.94 4.64 -24.04
N GLU A 29 -15.27 3.39 -24.37
CA GLU A 29 -16.31 2.63 -23.66
C GLU A 29 -15.95 2.36 -22.19
N GLY A 30 -14.67 2.10 -21.89
CA GLY A 30 -14.18 1.90 -20.52
C GLY A 30 -14.21 3.20 -19.70
N SER A 31 -13.91 4.33 -20.32
CA SER A 31 -14.05 5.67 -19.75
C SER A 31 -15.50 6.00 -19.43
N VAL A 32 -16.41 5.81 -20.39
CA VAL A 32 -17.86 6.02 -20.19
C VAL A 32 -18.34 5.17 -19.02
N LEU A 33 -17.93 3.90 -19.01
CA LEU A 33 -18.28 2.97 -17.97
C LEU A 33 -17.74 3.36 -16.59
N PHE A 34 -16.49 3.80 -16.51
CA PHE A 34 -15.90 4.29 -15.26
C PHE A 34 -16.72 5.45 -14.70
N VAL A 35 -16.99 6.46 -15.54
CA VAL A 35 -17.73 7.66 -15.11
C VAL A 35 -19.17 7.33 -14.72
N SER A 36 -19.83 6.38 -15.40
CA SER A 36 -21.18 5.94 -15.03
C SER A 36 -21.22 5.10 -13.75
N THR A 37 -20.13 4.43 -13.40
CA THR A 37 -20.04 3.58 -12.21
C THR A 37 -19.65 4.40 -10.97
N PHE A 38 -18.65 5.26 -11.12
CA PHE A 38 -18.05 6.04 -10.04
C PHE A 38 -18.51 7.50 -10.08
N HIS A 39 -19.76 7.74 -9.64
CA HIS A 39 -20.39 9.07 -9.62
C HIS A 39 -19.60 10.13 -8.82
N SER A 40 -18.77 9.70 -7.86
CA SER A 40 -17.90 10.56 -7.07
C SER A 40 -16.46 10.03 -7.06
N PRO A 41 -15.64 10.38 -8.08
CA PRO A 41 -14.22 10.04 -8.10
C PRO A 41 -13.46 10.59 -6.89
N ARG A 42 -13.95 11.70 -6.31
CA ARG A 42 -13.42 12.24 -5.05
C ARG A 42 -13.59 11.25 -3.90
N GLU A 43 -14.79 10.69 -3.72
CA GLU A 43 -15.03 9.72 -2.63
C GLU A 43 -14.22 8.46 -2.84
N LEU A 44 -14.15 7.94 -4.07
CA LEU A 44 -13.29 6.81 -4.43
C LEU A 44 -11.85 7.02 -3.97
N LEU A 45 -11.25 8.16 -4.33
CA LEU A 45 -9.87 8.46 -3.95
C LEU A 45 -9.74 8.69 -2.44
N VAL A 46 -10.64 9.45 -1.81
CA VAL A 46 -10.57 9.69 -0.35
C VAL A 46 -10.66 8.39 0.44
N SER A 47 -11.58 7.50 0.08
CA SER A 47 -11.71 6.20 0.74
C SER A 47 -10.45 5.34 0.55
N ALA A 48 -9.87 5.30 -0.66
CA ALA A 48 -8.61 4.59 -0.88
C ALA A 48 -7.46 5.14 -0.02
N ILE A 49 -7.37 6.46 0.15
CA ILE A 49 -6.39 7.10 1.04
C ILE A 49 -6.60 6.63 2.48
N GLU A 50 -7.85 6.63 2.96
CA GLU A 50 -8.17 6.20 4.32
C GLU A 50 -7.81 4.74 4.57
N GLU A 51 -8.04 3.83 3.61
CA GLU A 51 -7.63 2.42 3.71
C GLU A 51 -6.11 2.27 3.85
N VAL A 52 -5.34 3.00 3.03
CA VAL A 52 -3.88 2.98 3.06
C VAL A 52 -3.35 3.51 4.39
N LEU A 53 -3.83 4.68 4.83
CA LEU A 53 -3.36 5.30 6.07
C LEU A 53 -3.76 4.49 7.30
N ALA A 54 -4.97 3.95 7.34
CA ALA A 54 -5.44 3.12 8.45
C ALA A 54 -4.65 1.81 8.57
N THR A 55 -4.14 1.28 7.45
CA THR A 55 -3.44 -0.01 7.43
C THR A 55 -1.92 0.13 7.59
N LEU A 56 -1.29 1.04 6.84
CA LEU A 56 0.18 1.19 6.84
C LEU A 56 0.71 2.20 7.86
N TYR A 57 -0.15 3.07 8.38
CA TYR A 57 0.23 4.11 9.32
C TYR A 57 -0.71 4.22 10.54
N PRO A 58 -1.24 3.12 11.12
CA PRO A 58 -2.19 3.20 12.24
C PRO A 58 -1.62 3.91 13.48
N SER A 59 -0.31 3.89 13.70
CA SER A 59 0.32 4.62 14.81
C SER A 59 0.28 6.14 14.62
N TRP A 60 0.13 6.60 13.38
CA TRP A 60 0.08 8.01 12.99
C TRP A 60 -1.33 8.48 12.62
N TYR A 61 -2.20 7.54 12.23
CA TYR A 61 -3.56 7.77 11.78
C TYR A 61 -4.56 7.68 12.94
N SER A 62 -4.95 8.82 13.52
CA SER A 62 -6.09 8.86 14.45
C SER A 62 -7.38 9.09 13.66
N LYS A 63 -8.26 8.08 13.55
CA LYS A 63 -9.59 8.25 12.91
C LYS A 63 -10.25 9.54 13.43
N PRO A 64 -10.77 10.44 12.57
CA PRO A 64 -11.30 11.74 12.99
C PRO A 64 -12.45 11.74 14.02
N HIS A 65 -12.99 10.57 14.40
CA HIS A 65 -14.19 10.45 15.23
C HIS A 65 -14.08 9.54 16.46
N LEU A 66 -12.87 9.12 16.87
CA LEU A 66 -12.70 8.40 18.13
C LEU A 66 -11.86 9.24 19.09
N SER A 67 -12.55 10.07 19.87
CA SER A 67 -11.97 10.66 21.07
C SER A 67 -11.94 9.61 22.17
N GLU A 68 -10.93 8.74 22.18
CA GLU A 68 -10.61 8.00 23.39
C GLU A 68 -9.13 8.11 23.71
N SER A 69 -8.90 8.76 24.85
CA SER A 69 -7.67 8.79 25.61
C SER A 69 -7.22 7.35 25.89
N THR A 70 -6.29 6.83 25.10
CA THR A 70 -5.43 5.74 25.53
C THR A 70 -4.01 6.27 25.62
N SER A 71 -3.49 6.25 26.85
CA SER A 71 -2.09 6.52 27.16
C SER A 71 -1.24 5.47 26.47
N ALA A 72 -0.71 5.80 25.29
CA ALA A 72 0.35 5.04 24.65
C ALA A 72 1.56 5.10 25.58
N THR A 73 2.02 3.96 26.06
CA THR A 73 3.32 3.83 26.71
C THR A 73 4.37 4.26 25.70
N ASP A 74 5.15 5.28 26.06
CA ASP A 74 6.27 5.79 25.28
C ASP A 74 7.37 4.72 25.17
N ASP A 75 7.23 3.78 24.25
CA ASP A 75 8.35 2.98 23.76
C ASP A 75 9.19 3.87 22.84
N ALA A 76 10.01 4.72 23.47
CA ALA A 76 10.85 5.74 22.85
C ALA A 76 11.96 5.22 21.90
N ASP A 77 12.00 3.90 21.63
CA ASP A 77 13.10 3.25 20.91
C ASP A 77 12.71 2.66 19.53
N SER A 78 11.48 2.89 19.05
CA SER A 78 11.12 2.54 17.66
C SER A 78 10.57 3.76 16.91
N PRO A 79 11.39 4.46 16.10
CA PRO A 79 10.90 5.54 15.28
C PRO A 79 10.14 4.94 14.10
N VAL A 80 8.83 4.72 14.26
CA VAL A 80 7.94 4.44 13.13
C VAL A 80 8.15 5.57 12.13
N ALA A 81 8.61 5.27 10.90
CA ALA A 81 8.85 6.32 9.92
C ALA A 81 7.51 7.02 9.60
N PRO A 82 7.47 8.36 9.51
CA PRO A 82 6.25 9.04 9.09
C PRO A 82 5.91 8.65 7.64
N TRP A 83 4.64 8.82 7.26
CA TRP A 83 4.25 8.71 5.86
C TRP A 83 5.08 9.67 4.99
N PRO A 84 5.43 9.29 3.74
CA PRO A 84 6.02 10.20 2.77
C PRO A 84 5.14 11.43 2.52
N GLU A 85 5.76 12.54 2.14
CA GLU A 85 5.01 13.71 1.70
C GLU A 85 4.39 13.45 0.32
N VAL A 86 3.06 13.54 0.24
CA VAL A 86 2.30 13.50 -1.02
C VAL A 86 1.45 14.76 -1.11
N ARG A 87 1.79 15.64 -2.06
CA ARG A 87 1.15 16.94 -2.27
C ARG A 87 -0.02 16.87 -3.25
N SER A 88 0.01 15.96 -4.22
CA SER A 88 -1.14 15.71 -5.08
C SER A 88 -1.19 14.29 -5.62
N ILE A 89 -2.39 13.85 -5.94
CA ILE A 89 -2.67 12.59 -6.63
C ILE A 89 -3.59 12.89 -7.80
N THR A 90 -3.18 12.50 -9.00
CA THR A 90 -4.02 12.54 -10.20
C THR A 90 -4.43 11.11 -10.54
N LEU A 91 -5.73 10.84 -10.59
CA LEU A 91 -6.24 9.64 -11.26
C LEU A 91 -6.33 9.94 -12.76
N VAL A 92 -5.61 9.17 -13.57
CA VAL A 92 -5.61 9.23 -15.03
C VAL A 92 -6.34 8.01 -15.55
N ILE A 93 -7.43 8.24 -16.27
CA ILE A 93 -8.19 7.21 -16.97
C ILE A 93 -7.73 7.23 -18.42
N ASP A 94 -6.99 6.20 -18.85
CA ASP A 94 -6.38 6.16 -20.17
C ASP A 94 -6.41 4.79 -20.83
N ASP A 95 -6.32 4.81 -22.16
CA ASP A 95 -6.35 3.68 -23.09
C ASP A 95 -4.95 3.36 -23.65
N GLY A 96 -3.90 3.97 -23.10
CA GLY A 96 -2.58 4.03 -23.72
C GLY A 96 -1.67 2.81 -23.48
N TYR A 97 -2.14 1.79 -22.74
CA TYR A 97 -1.32 0.64 -22.37
C TYR A 97 -2.12 -0.64 -22.08
N ASP A 98 -1.47 -1.79 -22.31
CA ASP A 98 -2.05 -3.14 -22.19
C ASP A 98 -2.04 -3.71 -20.75
N GLY A 99 -1.97 -2.84 -19.73
CA GLY A 99 -1.91 -3.21 -18.31
C GLY A 99 -3.25 -3.06 -17.58
N VAL A 100 -3.21 -3.25 -16.26
CA VAL A 100 -4.37 -3.01 -15.38
C VAL A 100 -4.37 -1.58 -14.87
N ALA A 101 -3.32 -1.24 -14.12
CA ALA A 101 -3.07 0.05 -13.54
C ALA A 101 -1.58 0.19 -13.21
N TYR A 102 -1.12 1.42 -12.96
CA TYR A 102 0.19 1.67 -12.37
C TYR A 102 0.24 3.04 -11.68
N THR A 103 1.09 3.14 -10.66
CA THR A 103 1.42 4.42 -10.00
C THR A 103 2.80 4.91 -10.41
N SER A 104 2.91 6.22 -10.64
CA SER A 104 4.19 6.89 -10.90
C SER A 104 4.27 8.23 -10.18
N GLY A 105 5.49 8.76 -10.02
CA GLY A 105 5.72 10.16 -9.69
C GLY A 105 5.82 11.02 -10.96
N ILE A 106 5.64 12.34 -10.85
CA ILE A 106 5.84 13.24 -12.00
C ILE A 106 7.31 13.72 -12.09
N PRO A 107 7.77 14.21 -13.26
CA PRO A 107 9.17 14.64 -13.44
C PRO A 107 9.66 15.76 -12.53
N ILE A 108 8.76 16.54 -11.93
CA ILE A 108 9.11 17.63 -11.01
C ILE A 108 9.67 17.06 -9.71
N ASP A 109 8.94 16.13 -9.08
CA ASP A 109 9.35 15.40 -7.89
C ASP A 109 8.36 14.27 -7.57
N ASP A 110 8.81 13.37 -6.68
CA ASP A 110 8.07 12.18 -6.28
C ASP A 110 6.91 12.46 -5.29
N SER A 111 6.68 13.71 -4.88
CA SER A 111 5.55 14.05 -3.99
C SER A 111 4.25 14.33 -4.75
N HIS A 112 4.30 14.34 -6.08
CA HIS A 112 3.14 14.41 -6.95
C HIS A 112 3.00 13.06 -7.66
N LYS A 113 1.90 12.36 -7.40
CA LYS A 113 1.65 11.01 -7.87
C LYS A 113 0.59 11.00 -8.97
N GLU A 114 0.74 10.08 -9.92
CA GLU A 114 -0.27 9.74 -10.92
C GLU A 114 -0.60 8.26 -10.79
N ILE A 115 -1.89 7.96 -10.70
CA ILE A 115 -2.43 6.60 -10.78
C ILE A 115 -3.07 6.49 -12.16
N HIS A 116 -2.57 5.60 -12.99
CA HIS A 116 -3.12 5.33 -14.30
C HIS A 116 -3.99 4.09 -14.23
N LEU A 117 -5.21 4.17 -14.75
CA LEU A 117 -6.16 3.05 -14.82
C LEU A 117 -6.54 2.80 -16.27
N SER A 118 -6.32 1.56 -16.73
CA SER A 118 -6.59 1.16 -18.11
C SER A 118 -8.09 1.09 -18.38
N THR A 119 -8.56 1.84 -19.37
CA THR A 119 -9.95 1.76 -19.82
C THR A 119 -10.29 0.40 -20.42
N THR A 120 -9.34 -0.22 -21.12
CA THR A 120 -9.47 -1.59 -21.65
C THR A 120 -9.73 -2.58 -20.53
N TYR A 121 -9.00 -2.47 -19.41
CA TYR A 121 -9.24 -3.31 -18.25
C TYR A 121 -10.63 -3.07 -17.63
N VAL A 122 -11.03 -1.81 -17.44
CA VAL A 122 -12.35 -1.43 -16.91
C VAL A 122 -13.47 -2.04 -17.75
N HIS A 123 -13.38 -1.93 -19.07
CA HIS A 123 -14.36 -2.51 -19.98
C HIS A 123 -14.46 -4.04 -19.85
N HIS A 124 -13.32 -4.74 -19.75
CA HIS A 124 -13.31 -6.20 -19.57
C HIS A 124 -13.91 -6.69 -18.26
N GLN A 125 -14.04 -5.85 -17.22
CA GLN A 125 -14.66 -6.24 -15.95
C GLN A 125 -16.19 -6.25 -15.97
N GLN A 126 -16.85 -5.75 -17.03
CA GLN A 126 -18.31 -5.74 -17.19
C GLN A 126 -19.03 -7.05 -16.85
N PRO A 127 -18.57 -8.23 -17.30
CA PRO A 127 -19.31 -9.47 -17.09
C PRO A 127 -19.36 -9.95 -15.63
N SER A 128 -18.59 -9.33 -14.73
CA SER A 128 -18.32 -9.86 -13.38
C SER A 128 -19.39 -9.53 -12.34
N GLY A 129 -20.25 -8.52 -12.57
CA GLY A 129 -21.15 -7.97 -11.55
C GLY A 129 -20.43 -7.33 -10.34
N ARG A 130 -19.09 -7.29 -10.36
CA ARG A 130 -18.21 -6.82 -9.28
C ARG A 130 -17.32 -5.66 -9.73
N LEU A 131 -17.67 -4.99 -10.83
CA LEU A 131 -16.89 -3.90 -11.41
C LEU A 131 -16.48 -2.85 -10.37
N GLN A 132 -17.43 -2.39 -9.56
CA GLN A 132 -17.17 -1.35 -8.56
C GLN A 132 -16.12 -1.81 -7.53
N GLU A 133 -16.23 -3.05 -7.05
CA GLU A 133 -15.32 -3.62 -6.05
C GLU A 133 -13.95 -3.93 -6.64
N GLU A 134 -13.89 -4.43 -7.87
CA GLU A 134 -12.65 -4.73 -8.57
C GLU A 134 -11.86 -3.45 -8.84
N ILE A 135 -12.49 -2.44 -9.45
CA ILE A 135 -11.81 -1.18 -9.74
C ILE A 135 -11.47 -0.44 -8.44
N TYR A 136 -12.31 -0.48 -7.41
CA TYR A 136 -11.93 0.06 -6.11
C TYR A 136 -10.71 -0.67 -5.52
N GLY A 137 -10.66 -2.00 -5.59
CA GLY A 137 -9.52 -2.80 -5.15
C GLY A 137 -8.23 -2.45 -5.90
N VAL A 138 -8.30 -2.28 -7.23
CA VAL A 138 -7.16 -1.83 -8.05
C VAL A 138 -6.71 -0.42 -7.64
N ILE A 139 -7.63 0.52 -7.44
CA ILE A 139 -7.28 1.87 -6.98
C ILE A 139 -6.65 1.84 -5.58
N VAL A 140 -7.14 0.99 -4.66
CA VAL A 140 -6.51 0.82 -3.33
C VAL A 140 -5.09 0.27 -3.46
N HIS A 141 -4.87 -0.73 -4.32
CA HIS A 141 -3.53 -1.26 -4.60
C HIS A 141 -2.60 -0.14 -5.09
N GLU A 142 -2.98 0.60 -6.13
CA GLU A 142 -2.14 1.67 -6.68
C GLU A 142 -1.95 2.83 -5.69
N MET A 143 -2.96 3.10 -4.86
CA MET A 143 -2.89 4.12 -3.82
C MET A 143 -1.84 3.78 -2.76
N VAL A 144 -1.55 2.50 -2.51
CA VAL A 144 -0.47 2.10 -1.61
C VAL A 144 0.87 2.60 -2.11
N HIS A 145 1.16 2.47 -3.41
CA HIS A 145 2.41 2.93 -4.01
C HIS A 145 2.62 4.45 -3.90
N CYS A 146 1.57 5.23 -3.63
CA CYS A 146 1.70 6.67 -3.34
C CYS A 146 2.38 6.94 -1.98
N TRP A 147 2.19 6.07 -1.00
CA TRP A 147 2.67 6.26 0.38
C TRP A 147 3.59 5.18 0.90
N GLN A 148 3.70 4.03 0.26
CA GLN A 148 4.61 2.98 0.70
C GLN A 148 6.06 3.45 0.59
N HIS A 149 6.90 3.10 1.57
CA HIS A 149 8.33 3.29 1.45
C HIS A 149 8.95 2.23 0.54
N SER A 150 9.90 2.64 -0.29
CA SER A 150 10.78 1.77 -1.06
C SER A 150 12.24 2.11 -0.77
N CYS A 151 13.17 1.21 -1.09
CA CYS A 151 14.60 1.48 -1.00
C CYS A 151 15.37 0.66 -2.04
N ASP A 152 16.64 1.00 -2.24
CA ASP A 152 17.49 0.26 -3.18
C ASP A 152 17.66 -1.21 -2.75
N GLY A 153 17.48 -2.11 -3.72
CA GLY A 153 17.55 -3.56 -3.52
C GLY A 153 16.33 -4.20 -2.83
N ILE A 154 15.28 -3.45 -2.47
CA ILE A 154 14.06 -4.05 -1.92
C ILE A 154 13.40 -4.96 -2.98
N PRO A 155 12.95 -6.20 -2.63
CA PRO A 155 12.31 -7.08 -3.61
C PRO A 155 11.01 -6.47 -4.14
N GLY A 156 10.85 -6.44 -5.46
CA GLY A 156 9.63 -5.91 -6.09
C GLY A 156 8.36 -6.62 -5.63
N GLY A 157 8.42 -7.95 -5.44
CA GLY A 157 7.26 -8.68 -4.92
C GLY A 157 6.92 -8.37 -3.47
N LEU A 158 7.84 -7.86 -2.65
CA LEU A 158 7.47 -7.32 -1.34
C LEU A 158 6.71 -6.00 -1.49
N ILE A 159 7.09 -5.15 -2.45
CA ILE A 159 6.38 -3.90 -2.75
C ILE A 159 4.95 -4.21 -3.20
N GLU A 160 4.78 -5.04 -4.23
CA GLU A 160 3.47 -5.48 -4.72
C GLU A 160 2.66 -6.22 -3.66
N GLY A 161 3.33 -7.04 -2.84
CA GLY A 161 2.70 -7.79 -1.76
C GLY A 161 2.11 -6.91 -0.67
N VAL A 162 2.77 -5.80 -0.31
CA VAL A 162 2.24 -4.82 0.64
C VAL A 162 1.03 -4.10 0.06
N ALA A 163 1.06 -3.76 -1.24
CA ALA A 163 -0.09 -3.16 -1.93
C ALA A 163 -1.33 -4.07 -1.86
N ASP A 164 -1.17 -5.35 -2.20
CA ASP A 164 -2.25 -6.32 -2.11
C ASP A 164 -2.61 -6.73 -0.68
N PHE A 165 -1.70 -6.59 0.28
CA PHE A 165 -2.02 -6.73 1.71
C PHE A 165 -3.01 -5.67 2.16
N VAL A 166 -2.82 -4.39 1.79
CA VAL A 166 -3.80 -3.34 2.13
C VAL A 166 -5.14 -3.60 1.44
N ARG A 167 -5.13 -3.98 0.16
CA ARG A 167 -6.34 -4.39 -0.57
C ARG A 167 -7.07 -5.55 0.12
N LEU A 168 -6.31 -6.54 0.62
CA LEU A 168 -6.84 -7.67 1.39
C LEU A 168 -7.50 -7.19 2.70
N LYS A 169 -6.82 -6.31 3.45
CA LYS A 169 -7.33 -5.75 4.73
C LYS A 169 -8.58 -4.90 4.55
N ALA A 170 -8.73 -4.24 3.39
CA ALA A 170 -9.92 -3.51 2.99
C ALA A 170 -11.10 -4.43 2.59
N GLY A 171 -10.92 -5.76 2.57
CA GLY A 171 -11.95 -6.73 2.18
C GLY A 171 -12.20 -6.79 0.67
N LEU A 172 -11.23 -6.34 -0.13
CA LEU A 172 -11.34 -6.21 -1.60
C LEU A 172 -10.57 -7.30 -2.35
N SER A 173 -10.39 -8.48 -1.74
CA SER A 173 -9.78 -9.62 -2.40
C SER A 173 -10.68 -10.16 -3.54
N PRO A 174 -10.15 -10.29 -4.77
CA PRO A 174 -10.82 -10.98 -5.86
C PRO A 174 -11.19 -12.43 -5.52
N PRO A 175 -12.27 -13.00 -6.10
CA PRO A 175 -12.69 -14.38 -5.84
C PRO A 175 -11.65 -15.45 -6.14
N HIS A 176 -10.75 -15.16 -7.08
CA HIS A 176 -9.74 -16.12 -7.53
C HIS A 176 -8.51 -16.13 -6.63
N TRP A 177 -8.41 -15.23 -5.64
CA TRP A 177 -7.29 -15.19 -4.71
C TRP A 177 -7.29 -16.40 -3.79
N LYS A 178 -6.10 -16.96 -3.54
CA LYS A 178 -5.93 -18.17 -2.72
C LYS A 178 -4.71 -18.05 -1.83
N LYS A 179 -4.85 -18.55 -0.60
CA LYS A 179 -3.72 -18.77 0.30
C LYS A 179 -2.89 -19.93 -0.22
N GLU A 180 -1.65 -19.67 -0.58
CA GLU A 180 -0.74 -20.69 -1.12
C GLU A 180 0.71 -20.42 -0.71
N HIS A 181 1.52 -21.47 -0.78
CA HIS A 181 2.95 -21.45 -0.42
C HIS A 181 3.78 -22.16 -1.52
N SER A 182 3.57 -21.80 -2.78
CA SER A 182 4.40 -22.28 -3.88
C SER A 182 5.48 -21.23 -4.23
N GLY A 183 6.67 -21.64 -4.69
CA GLY A 183 7.70 -20.68 -5.08
C GLY A 183 8.31 -19.88 -3.92
N LYS A 184 8.66 -18.61 -4.20
CA LYS A 184 9.39 -17.73 -3.28
C LYS A 184 8.43 -16.81 -2.52
N TRP A 185 8.79 -16.44 -1.30
CA TRP A 185 8.02 -15.57 -0.41
C TRP A 185 7.70 -14.19 -1.03
N ASP A 186 8.57 -13.68 -1.91
CA ASP A 186 8.46 -12.41 -2.63
C ASP A 186 7.85 -12.57 -4.02
N GLY A 187 6.90 -13.49 -4.17
CA GLY A 187 6.15 -13.70 -5.41
C GLY A 187 5.26 -12.53 -5.84
N GLY A 188 5.05 -11.53 -4.98
CA GLY A 188 4.20 -10.38 -5.27
C GLY A 188 2.72 -10.63 -5.02
N TYR A 189 1.94 -9.56 -5.15
CA TYR A 189 0.48 -9.61 -5.16
C TYR A 189 -0.12 -10.42 -4.00
N GLN A 190 -1.25 -11.10 -4.23
CA GLN A 190 -1.91 -12.01 -3.29
C GLN A 190 -0.96 -12.98 -2.57
N HIS A 191 0.09 -13.44 -3.25
CA HIS A 191 0.99 -14.48 -2.77
C HIS A 191 1.76 -13.98 -1.54
N THR A 192 2.39 -12.82 -1.69
CA THR A 192 3.07 -12.14 -0.59
C THR A 192 2.07 -11.48 0.36
N ALA A 193 0.90 -11.02 -0.11
CA ALA A 193 -0.11 -10.41 0.75
C ALA A 193 -0.64 -11.36 1.84
N TYR A 194 -0.94 -12.61 1.50
CA TYR A 194 -1.40 -13.60 2.50
C TYR A 194 -0.28 -14.02 3.47
N PHE A 195 0.98 -14.00 3.02
CA PHE A 195 2.12 -14.17 3.92
C PHE A 195 2.20 -13.05 4.95
N LEU A 196 2.04 -11.80 4.51
CA LEU A 196 2.04 -10.61 5.38
C LEU A 196 0.86 -10.64 6.35
N GLU A 197 -0.33 -11.07 5.92
CA GLU A 197 -1.47 -11.34 6.81
C GLU A 197 -1.14 -12.37 7.88
N TRP A 198 -0.50 -13.48 7.49
CA TRP A 198 -0.09 -14.50 8.46
C TRP A 198 0.96 -13.96 9.44
N LEU A 199 1.94 -13.19 8.98
CA LEU A 199 2.92 -12.54 9.84
C LEU A 199 2.24 -11.63 10.86
N GLU A 200 1.29 -10.79 10.43
CA GLU A 200 0.54 -9.93 11.35
C GLU A 200 -0.26 -10.75 12.39
N SER A 201 -0.83 -11.88 11.99
CA SER A 201 -1.53 -12.78 12.92
C SER A 201 -0.60 -13.41 13.98
N LYS A 202 0.69 -13.61 13.65
CA LYS A 202 1.69 -14.26 14.51
C LYS A 202 2.47 -13.27 15.38
N TYR A 203 2.83 -12.12 14.84
CA TYR A 203 3.70 -11.13 15.46
C TYR A 203 2.94 -9.89 15.95
N GLY A 204 1.63 -9.83 15.71
CA GLY A 204 0.72 -8.81 16.21
C GLY A 204 0.40 -7.73 15.17
N ALA A 205 -0.74 -7.06 15.39
CA ALA A 205 -1.19 -5.94 14.58
C ALA A 205 -0.10 -4.86 14.46
N GLY A 206 0.06 -4.29 13.26
CA GLY A 206 1.12 -3.30 12.98
C GLY A 206 2.47 -3.93 12.57
N SER A 207 2.55 -5.25 12.40
CA SER A 207 3.75 -5.91 11.85
C SER A 207 4.10 -5.37 10.45
N VAL A 208 3.11 -5.16 9.58
CA VAL A 208 3.34 -4.60 8.24
C VAL A 208 3.62 -3.10 8.27
N GLU A 209 3.06 -2.34 9.22
CA GLU A 209 3.46 -0.94 9.49
C GLU A 209 4.96 -0.87 9.85
N LYS A 210 5.42 -1.71 10.78
CA LYS A 210 6.84 -1.77 11.19
C LYS A 210 7.75 -2.14 10.02
N LEU A 211 7.32 -3.11 9.20
CA LEU A 211 8.02 -3.50 7.98
C LEU A 211 8.18 -2.31 7.03
N ASN A 212 7.07 -1.63 6.68
CA ASN A 212 7.08 -0.45 5.82
C ASN A 212 7.94 0.69 6.39
N ALA A 213 7.84 0.94 7.70
CA ALA A 213 8.66 1.94 8.39
C ALA A 213 10.17 1.61 8.31
N HIS A 214 10.55 0.33 8.46
CA HIS A 214 11.94 -0.09 8.39
C HIS A 214 12.53 0.11 6.99
N ILE A 215 11.74 -0.10 5.93
CA ILE A 215 12.14 0.24 4.55
C ILE A 215 12.44 1.74 4.43
N GLY A 216 11.57 2.59 4.99
CA GLY A 216 11.79 4.04 5.03
C GLY A 216 13.08 4.45 5.75
N GLN A 217 13.41 3.78 6.86
CA GLN A 217 14.65 4.02 7.59
C GLN A 217 15.91 3.63 6.79
N ILE A 218 15.85 2.51 6.06
CA ILE A 218 16.95 2.09 5.16
C ILE A 218 17.19 3.16 4.11
N ARG A 219 16.12 3.65 3.46
CA ARG A 219 16.18 4.74 2.47
C ARG A 219 16.79 6.01 3.06
N GLN A 220 16.32 6.44 4.24
CA GLN A 220 16.81 7.66 4.89
C GLN A 220 18.31 7.60 5.23
N LYS A 221 18.82 6.41 5.56
CA LYS A 221 20.24 6.17 5.84
C LYS A 221 21.09 5.96 4.58
N ALA A 222 20.49 6.03 3.38
CA ALA A 222 21.14 5.71 2.11
C ALA A 222 21.83 4.33 2.12
N HIS A 223 21.22 3.37 2.82
CA HIS A 223 21.68 1.97 2.83
C HIS A 223 20.94 1.17 1.76
N THR A 224 21.57 0.08 1.31
CA THR A 224 20.93 -0.95 0.48
C THR A 224 20.25 -1.99 1.37
N TYR A 225 19.15 -2.55 0.87
CA TYR A 225 18.45 -3.67 1.51
C TYR A 225 19.37 -4.88 1.75
N ASP A 226 19.32 -5.43 2.97
CA ASP A 226 19.96 -6.69 3.37
C ASP A 226 18.86 -7.61 3.91
N GLU A 227 18.51 -8.66 3.15
CA GLU A 227 17.38 -9.55 3.47
C GLU A 227 17.49 -10.12 4.88
N LYS A 228 18.64 -10.72 5.21
CA LYS A 228 18.84 -11.38 6.49
C LYS A 228 18.65 -10.42 7.65
N ARG A 229 19.36 -9.28 7.63
CA ARG A 229 19.29 -8.27 8.71
C ARG A 229 17.90 -7.65 8.83
N PHE A 230 17.24 -7.42 7.71
CA PHE A 230 15.90 -6.84 7.68
C PHE A 230 14.89 -7.74 8.40
N TRP A 231 14.84 -9.02 8.01
CA TRP A 231 13.87 -9.97 8.56
C TRP A 231 14.21 -10.39 9.98
N GLU A 232 15.49 -10.63 10.30
CA GLU A 232 15.92 -10.91 11.68
C GLU A 232 15.65 -9.72 12.60
N GLY A 233 15.86 -8.49 12.13
CA GLY A 233 15.59 -7.28 12.92
C GLY A 233 14.12 -7.06 13.24
N LEU A 234 13.20 -7.47 12.34
CA LEU A 234 11.76 -7.30 12.52
C LEU A 234 11.10 -8.47 13.25
N PHE A 235 11.51 -9.70 12.96
CA PHE A 235 10.80 -10.91 13.38
C PHE A 235 11.69 -11.92 14.12
N GLY A 236 12.96 -11.58 14.36
CA GLY A 236 13.93 -12.43 15.05
C GLY A 236 14.39 -13.64 14.23
N ARG A 237 13.99 -13.74 12.96
CA ARG A 237 14.24 -14.90 12.09
C ARG A 237 14.41 -14.48 10.63
N GLU A 238 15.15 -15.29 9.88
CA GLU A 238 15.26 -15.15 8.43
C GLU A 238 13.94 -15.47 7.72
N VAL A 239 13.64 -14.76 6.62
CA VAL A 239 12.37 -14.88 5.88
C VAL A 239 12.12 -16.28 5.33
N GLY A 240 13.17 -17.02 4.94
CA GLY A 240 13.01 -18.40 4.48
C GLY A 240 12.41 -19.31 5.56
N GLY A 241 12.74 -19.07 6.83
CA GLY A 241 12.13 -19.78 7.96
C GLY A 241 10.69 -19.36 8.21
N LEU A 242 10.40 -18.06 8.14
CA LEU A 242 9.05 -17.52 8.28
C LEU A 242 8.12 -18.04 7.17
N TRP A 243 8.60 -18.04 5.93
CA TRP A 243 7.89 -18.55 4.77
C TRP A 243 7.54 -20.02 4.95
N LYS A 244 8.53 -20.85 5.30
CA LYS A 244 8.31 -22.27 5.57
C LYS A 244 7.21 -22.50 6.61
N ASP A 245 7.24 -21.77 7.71
CA ASP A 245 6.24 -21.88 8.79
C ASP A 245 4.84 -21.44 8.33
N TYR A 246 4.75 -20.43 7.47
CA TYR A 246 3.49 -20.07 6.81
C TYR A 246 2.97 -21.25 5.98
N GLY A 247 3.82 -21.89 5.18
CA GLY A 247 3.45 -23.08 4.41
C GLY A 247 2.99 -24.27 5.25
N GLU A 248 3.59 -24.46 6.43
CA GLU A 248 3.13 -25.46 7.40
C GLU A 248 1.76 -25.09 8.00
N SER A 249 1.50 -23.81 8.23
CA SER A 249 0.22 -23.34 8.76
C SER A 249 -0.97 -23.54 7.82
N LEU A 250 -0.74 -23.63 6.50
CA LEU A 250 -1.79 -23.88 5.50
C LEU A 250 -2.26 -25.35 5.43
N LYS A 251 -1.56 -26.27 6.11
CA LYS A 251 -1.88 -27.70 6.12
C LYS A 251 -2.80 -28.11 7.28
N ASN A 252 -2.98 -27.21 8.24
CA ASN A 252 -3.78 -27.41 9.45
C ASN A 252 -5.11 -26.69 9.34
#